data_AF-A0A373CKL5-F1
#
_entry.id   AF-A0A373CKL5-F1
#
_cell.length_a   1.000
_cell.length_b   1.000
_cell.length_c   1.000
_cell.angle_alpha   90.00
_cell.angle_beta   90.00
_cell.angle_gamma   90.00
#
_symmetry.space_group_name_H-M   'P 1'
#
loop_
_entity.id
_entity.type
_entity.pdbx_description
1 polymer ?
#
loop_
_entity_poly.entity_id
_entity_poly.type
_entity_poly.pdbx_seq_one_letter_code
_entity_poly.pdbx_strand_id
1 'polypeptide(L)'
;MSFSLFAQPTFFHHLRETVSTVLLFVFAVILIRQKLSSFAKAPFLLLRPETIAYERAVKLCSQNGFAPNIRLQLDQLATAYRSCGAGLGVTLLSDTVVRMSDHDEPVVFYKLDSDDVSRDIAVMWKKKRYVSKAMEEFTKLAVEMFSG
;
A
#
# COMPACT_ATOMS: atom_id res chain seq x y z
N MET A 1 29.29 -9.78 20.22
CA MET A 1 28.70 -8.76 21.11
C MET A 1 27.27 -9.17 21.40
N SER A 2 27.00 -9.56 22.64
CA SER A 2 25.69 -10.02 23.10
C SER A 2 24.92 -8.82 23.63
N PHE A 3 23.73 -8.55 23.08
CA PHE A 3 22.79 -7.59 23.65
C PHE A 3 21.65 -8.37 24.32
N SER A 4 21.71 -8.44 25.64
CA SER A 4 20.62 -8.92 26.49
C SER A 4 19.64 -7.77 26.74
N LEU A 5 18.49 -7.80 26.06
CA LEU A 5 17.38 -6.90 26.35
C LEU A 5 16.56 -7.49 27.50
N PHE A 6 16.63 -6.85 28.67
CA PHE A 6 15.76 -7.13 29.81
C PHE A 6 14.36 -6.62 29.45
N ALA A 7 13.46 -7.54 29.07
CA ALA A 7 12.04 -7.26 28.89
C ALA A 7 11.24 -8.18 29.81
N GLN A 8 10.33 -7.60 30.59
CA GLN A 8 9.53 -8.31 31.59
C GLN A 8 8.76 -9.51 30.97
N PRO A 9 8.63 -10.66 31.68
CA PRO A 9 8.09 -11.90 31.11
C PRO A 9 6.63 -11.82 30.65
N THR A 10 5.87 -10.84 31.13
CA THR A 10 4.44 -10.69 30.84
C THR A 10 4.16 -9.97 29.50
N PHE A 11 5.13 -9.22 28.97
CA PHE A 11 4.98 -8.51 27.68
C PHE A 11 5.21 -9.44 26.48
N PHE A 12 6.04 -10.48 26.65
CA PHE A 12 6.40 -11.42 25.58
C PHE A 12 5.31 -12.44 25.22
N HIS A 13 4.40 -12.75 26.15
CA HIS A 13 3.33 -13.72 25.88
C HIS A 13 2.25 -13.13 24.96
N HIS A 14 1.96 -11.84 25.09
CA HIS A 14 1.02 -11.15 24.21
C HIS A 14 1.64 -10.91 22.83
N LEU A 15 2.91 -10.50 22.77
CA LEU A 15 3.61 -10.29 21.49
C LEU A 15 3.78 -11.58 20.67
N ARG A 16 3.90 -12.76 21.29
CA ARG A 16 4.08 -14.02 20.53
C ARG A 16 2.78 -14.49 19.86
N GLU A 17 1.63 -14.30 20.51
CA GLU A 17 0.33 -14.59 19.90
C GLU A 17 -0.05 -13.53 18.87
N THR A 18 0.20 -12.25 19.14
CA THR A 18 -0.05 -11.17 18.18
C THR A 18 0.85 -11.32 16.96
N VAL A 19 2.15 -11.57 17.11
CA VAL A 19 3.05 -11.77 15.95
C VAL A 19 2.68 -13.04 15.18
N SER A 20 2.30 -14.15 15.84
CA SER A 20 1.88 -15.36 15.13
C SER A 20 0.54 -15.18 14.40
N THR A 21 -0.42 -14.49 15.00
CA THR A 21 -1.75 -14.24 14.41
C THR A 21 -1.66 -13.21 13.29
N VAL A 22 -0.90 -12.13 13.49
CA VAL A 22 -0.60 -11.12 12.46
C VAL A 22 0.18 -11.77 11.31
N LEU A 23 1.19 -12.59 11.59
CA LEU A 23 1.96 -13.28 10.55
C LEU A 23 1.09 -14.27 9.76
N LEU A 24 0.20 -15.01 10.42
CA LEU A 24 -0.72 -15.96 9.77
C LEU A 24 -1.81 -15.24 8.98
N PHE A 25 -2.31 -14.10 9.46
CA PHE A 25 -3.25 -13.23 8.75
C PHE A 25 -2.58 -12.57 7.54
N VAL A 26 -1.35 -12.07 7.68
CA VAL A 26 -0.54 -11.54 6.58
C VAL A 26 -0.24 -12.63 5.55
N PHE A 27 0.14 -13.85 5.98
CA PHE A 27 0.31 -14.99 5.08
C PHE A 27 -1.00 -15.34 4.35
N ALA A 28 -2.14 -15.36 5.04
CA ALA A 28 -3.44 -15.62 4.43
C ALA A 28 -3.82 -14.52 3.43
N VAL A 29 -3.64 -13.25 3.77
CA VAL A 29 -3.82 -12.08 2.89
C VAL A 29 -2.92 -12.16 1.64
N ILE A 30 -1.67 -12.62 1.80
CA ILE A 30 -0.73 -12.82 0.68
C ILE A 30 -1.17 -13.98 -0.22
N LEU A 31 -1.78 -15.03 0.35
CA LEU A 31 -2.22 -16.22 -0.38
C LEU A 31 -3.61 -16.04 -1.04
N ILE A 32 -4.46 -15.15 -0.54
CA ILE A 32 -5.79 -14.90 -1.09
C ILE A 32 -5.69 -13.92 -2.27
N ARG A 33 -5.52 -14.48 -3.47
CA ARG A 33 -5.70 -13.77 -4.74
C ARG A 33 -7.20 -13.68 -5.02
N GLN A 34 -7.75 -12.47 -5.11
CA GLN A 34 -9.15 -12.24 -5.45
C GLN A 34 -9.25 -11.57 -6.81
N LYS A 35 -10.20 -12.03 -7.62
CA LYS A 35 -10.55 -11.33 -8.86
C LYS A 35 -11.15 -9.98 -8.50
N LEU A 36 -10.61 -8.91 -9.09
CA LEU A 36 -11.10 -7.56 -8.84
C LEU A 36 -12.59 -7.42 -9.19
N SER A 37 -13.08 -8.19 -10.16
CA SER A 37 -14.50 -8.26 -10.55
C SER A 37 -15.44 -8.60 -9.40
N SER A 38 -14.99 -9.31 -8.36
CA SER A 38 -15.79 -9.61 -7.17
C SER A 38 -16.20 -8.34 -6.41
N PHE A 39 -15.47 -7.25 -6.58
CA PHE A 39 -15.75 -5.95 -5.95
C PHE A 39 -16.63 -5.04 -6.82
N ALA A 40 -17.16 -5.49 -7.95
CA ALA A 40 -17.91 -4.64 -8.88
C ALA A 40 -19.12 -3.91 -8.25
N LYS A 41 -19.71 -4.47 -7.18
CA LYS A 41 -20.82 -3.86 -6.44
C LYS A 41 -20.38 -3.12 -5.16
N ALA A 42 -19.11 -3.20 -4.79
CA ALA A 42 -18.59 -2.59 -3.58
C ALA A 42 -18.55 -1.05 -3.72
N PRO A 43 -18.73 -0.31 -2.61
CA PRO A 43 -18.60 1.15 -2.62
C PRO A 43 -17.11 1.54 -2.65
N PHE A 44 -16.65 2.10 -3.77
CA PHE A 44 -15.26 2.52 -3.93
C PHE A 44 -15.00 3.90 -3.31
N LEU A 45 -13.88 3.98 -2.59
CA LEU A 45 -13.28 5.19 -2.03
C LEU A 45 -12.04 5.51 -2.86
N LEU A 46 -12.18 6.39 -3.85
CA LEU A 46 -11.09 6.73 -4.76
C LEU A 46 -10.53 8.12 -4.47
N LEU A 47 -9.33 8.39 -4.98
CA LEU A 47 -8.83 9.75 -5.01
C LEU A 47 -9.57 10.58 -6.07
N ARG A 48 -9.41 11.90 -6.01
CA ARG A 48 -10.03 12.80 -7.00
C ARG A 48 -9.58 12.49 -8.44
N PRO A 49 -10.42 12.78 -9.45
CA PRO A 49 -10.18 12.43 -10.85
C PRO A 49 -8.89 12.97 -11.45
N GLU A 50 -8.34 14.05 -10.90
CA GLU A 50 -7.11 14.68 -11.40
C GLU A 50 -5.84 13.90 -11.00
N THR A 51 -5.98 12.81 -10.24
CA THR A 51 -4.85 12.02 -9.74
C THR A 51 -4.58 10.79 -10.61
N ILE A 52 -3.30 10.47 -10.79
CA ILE A 52 -2.86 9.23 -11.46
C ILE A 52 -3.44 7.98 -10.77
N ALA A 53 -3.66 8.03 -9.45
CA ALA A 53 -4.26 6.93 -8.71
C ALA A 53 -5.71 6.67 -9.11
N TYR A 54 -6.50 7.71 -9.36
CA TYR A 54 -7.86 7.58 -9.87
C TYR A 54 -7.86 6.94 -11.26
N GLU A 55 -7.07 7.47 -12.19
CA GLU A 55 -7.00 6.94 -13.56
C GLU A 55 -6.63 5.46 -13.57
N ARG A 56 -5.65 5.07 -12.74
CA ARG A 56 -5.24 3.67 -12.57
C ARG A 56 -6.37 2.82 -11.99
N ALA A 57 -7.05 3.30 -10.95
CA ALA A 57 -8.15 2.58 -10.33
C ALA A 57 -9.28 2.29 -11.31
N VAL A 58 -9.70 3.31 -12.07
CA VAL A 58 -10.76 3.19 -13.09
C VAL A 58 -10.31 2.27 -14.22
N LYS A 59 -9.08 2.42 -14.72
CA LYS A 59 -8.52 1.56 -15.76
C LYS A 59 -8.50 0.10 -15.33
N LEU A 60 -8.05 -0.18 -14.11
CA LEU A 60 -7.97 -1.53 -13.56
C LEU A 60 -9.35 -2.19 -13.43
N CYS A 61 -10.35 -1.44 -12.94
CA CYS A 61 -11.73 -1.91 -12.89
C CYS A 61 -12.26 -2.21 -14.29
N SER A 62 -12.01 -1.30 -15.25
CA SER A 62 -12.45 -1.44 -16.64
C SER A 62 -11.82 -2.65 -17.32
N GLN A 63 -10.53 -2.89 -17.13
CA GLN A 63 -9.83 -4.10 -17.60
C GLN A 63 -10.42 -5.40 -17.02
N ASN A 64 -11.06 -5.32 -15.86
CA ASN A 64 -11.75 -6.43 -15.19
C ASN A 64 -13.27 -6.44 -15.47
N GLY A 65 -13.74 -5.67 -16.46
CA GLY A 65 -15.11 -5.73 -16.96
C GLY A 65 -16.15 -4.97 -16.15
N PHE A 66 -15.75 -4.02 -15.29
CA PHE A 66 -16.70 -3.20 -14.54
C PHE A 66 -16.25 -1.75 -14.34
N ALA A 67 -17.19 -0.85 -14.03
CA ALA A 67 -16.90 0.51 -13.58
C ALA A 67 -17.07 0.58 -12.05
N PRO A 68 -16.15 1.23 -11.32
CA PRO A 68 -16.24 1.31 -9.87
C PRO A 68 -17.45 2.15 -9.44
N ASN A 69 -18.21 1.68 -8.45
CA ASN A 69 -19.27 2.45 -7.81
C ASN A 69 -18.66 3.43 -6.80
N ILE A 70 -18.27 4.62 -7.25
CA ILE A 70 -17.55 5.59 -6.43
C ILE A 70 -18.51 6.26 -5.43
N ARG A 71 -18.29 6.03 -4.14
CA ARG A 71 -19.07 6.67 -3.05
C ARG A 71 -18.40 7.90 -2.47
N LEU A 72 -17.08 7.91 -2.41
CA LEU A 72 -16.30 9.06 -1.91
C LEU A 72 -15.11 9.30 -2.83
N GLN A 73 -14.82 10.59 -3.03
CA GLN A 73 -13.61 11.08 -3.67
C GLN A 73 -12.78 11.83 -2.63
N LEU A 74 -11.52 11.44 -2.49
CA LEU A 74 -10.64 11.89 -1.41
C LEU A 74 -9.36 12.53 -1.96
N ASP A 75 -8.74 13.38 -1.15
CA ASP A 75 -7.50 14.07 -1.53
C ASP A 75 -6.23 13.26 -1.28
N GLN A 76 -6.28 12.39 -0.27
CA GLN A 76 -5.10 11.74 0.29
C GLN A 76 -5.35 10.25 0.45
N LEU A 77 -4.38 9.44 0.03
CA LEU A 77 -4.47 7.98 0.06
C LEU A 77 -4.55 7.45 1.50
N ALA A 78 -3.86 8.11 2.44
CA ALA A 78 -3.95 7.79 3.87
C ALA A 78 -5.37 7.98 4.42
N THR A 79 -6.10 8.99 3.95
CA THR A 79 -7.50 9.20 4.35
C THR A 79 -8.40 8.12 3.74
N ALA A 80 -8.16 7.73 2.48
CA ALA A 80 -8.89 6.62 1.86
C ALA A 80 -8.69 5.30 2.62
N TYR A 81 -7.47 5.02 3.06
CA TYR A 81 -7.15 3.86 3.90
C TYR A 81 -7.91 3.89 5.23
N ARG A 82 -7.85 5.00 5.98
CA ARG A 82 -8.59 5.12 7.27
C ARG A 82 -10.10 5.04 7.08
N SER A 83 -10.64 5.63 6.02
CA SER A 83 -12.06 5.53 5.69
C SER A 83 -12.48 4.10 5.35
N CYS A 84 -11.60 3.32 4.71
CA CYS A 84 -11.79 1.89 4.50
C CYS A 84 -11.83 1.14 5.85
N GLY A 85 -10.88 1.42 6.75
CA GLY A 85 -10.86 0.85 8.11
C GLY A 85 -12.08 1.20 8.96
N ALA A 86 -12.68 2.37 8.72
CA ALA A 86 -13.94 2.79 9.32
C ALA A 86 -15.19 2.16 8.66
N GLY A 87 -15.03 1.28 7.66
CA GLY A 87 -16.13 0.56 7.01
C GLY A 87 -16.90 1.36 5.95
N LEU A 88 -16.35 2.49 5.48
CA LEU A 88 -17.03 3.34 4.47
C LEU A 88 -16.97 2.74 3.05
N GLY A 89 -16.09 1.77 2.81
CA GLY A 89 -16.01 1.06 1.54
C GLY A 89 -14.64 0.45 1.27
N VAL A 90 -14.35 0.22 -0.01
CA VAL A 90 -13.10 -0.39 -0.49
C VAL A 90 -12.24 0.64 -1.21
N THR A 91 -10.92 0.52 -1.11
CA THR A 91 -9.98 1.38 -1.83
C THR A 91 -8.85 0.57 -2.47
N LEU A 92 -8.22 1.14 -3.50
CA LEU A 92 -7.06 0.54 -4.16
C LEU A 92 -5.79 1.22 -3.65
N LEU A 93 -4.88 0.42 -3.08
CA LEU A 93 -3.64 0.89 -2.47
C LEU A 93 -2.44 0.32 -3.21
N SER A 94 -1.35 1.09 -3.24
CA SER A 94 -0.04 0.56 -3.57
C SER A 94 0.61 -0.09 -2.36
N ASP A 95 1.49 -1.06 -2.62
CA ASP A 95 2.25 -1.81 -1.61
C ASP A 95 2.99 -0.90 -0.59
N THR A 96 3.46 0.28 -1.02
CA THR A 96 4.07 1.29 -0.14
C THR A 96 3.14 1.77 0.97
N VAL A 97 1.85 1.99 0.68
CA VAL A 97 0.91 2.50 1.68
C VAL A 97 0.58 1.41 2.69
N VAL A 98 0.45 0.16 2.22
CA VAL A 98 0.26 -0.99 3.11
C VAL A 98 1.41 -1.09 4.11
N ARG A 99 2.67 -0.94 3.65
CA ARG A 99 3.86 -1.00 4.51
C ARG A 99 4.02 0.17 5.50
N MET A 100 3.44 1.33 5.20
CA MET A 100 3.61 2.55 5.99
C MET A 100 2.43 2.86 6.92
N SER A 101 1.37 2.03 6.87
CA SER A 101 0.20 2.21 7.71
C SER A 101 0.39 1.49 9.03
N ASP A 102 -0.05 2.10 10.13
CA ASP A 102 -0.24 1.36 11.38
C ASP A 102 -1.33 0.32 11.12
N HIS A 103 -1.04 -0.96 11.37
CA HIS A 103 -1.95 -2.08 11.05
C HIS A 103 -3.04 -2.29 12.12
N ASP A 104 -3.41 -1.23 12.84
CA ASP A 104 -4.39 -1.30 13.92
C ASP A 104 -5.83 -1.23 13.39
N GLU A 105 -6.06 -0.80 12.14
CA GLU A 105 -7.39 -0.88 11.53
C GLU A 105 -7.73 -2.31 11.06
N PRO A 106 -9.00 -2.74 11.20
CA PRO A 106 -9.46 -4.07 10.80
C PRO A 106 -9.65 -4.18 9.27
N VAL A 107 -8.58 -3.94 8.50
CA VAL A 107 -8.58 -3.97 7.03
C VAL A 107 -7.97 -5.28 6.54
N VAL A 108 -8.66 -5.93 5.61
CA VAL A 108 -8.13 -7.09 4.88
C VAL A 108 -7.56 -6.61 3.56
N PHE A 109 -6.31 -6.92 3.29
CA PHE A 109 -5.69 -6.64 1.99
C PHE A 109 -5.86 -7.85 1.06
N TYR A 110 -5.98 -7.59 -0.24
CA TYR A 110 -6.00 -8.63 -1.26
C TYR A 110 -4.98 -8.26 -2.33
N LYS A 111 -4.12 -9.20 -2.70
CA LYS A 111 -3.31 -9.04 -3.91
C LYS A 111 -4.20 -9.25 -5.13
N LEU A 112 -4.18 -8.28 -6.03
CA LEU A 112 -4.93 -8.37 -7.28
C LEU A 112 -4.14 -9.23 -8.29
N ASP A 113 -4.88 -10.06 -9.03
CA ASP A 113 -4.39 -10.78 -10.20
C ASP A 113 -4.18 -9.80 -11.36
N SER A 114 -3.04 -9.11 -11.41
CA SER A 114 -2.64 -8.42 -12.62
C SER A 114 -1.12 -8.48 -12.82
N ASP A 115 -0.69 -8.64 -14.06
CA ASP A 115 0.73 -8.57 -14.44
C ASP A 115 1.31 -7.14 -14.34
N ASP A 116 0.45 -6.13 -14.11
CA ASP A 116 0.77 -4.70 -14.02
C ASP A 116 1.22 -4.22 -12.60
N VAL A 117 1.70 -5.12 -11.72
CA VAL A 117 1.98 -4.80 -10.30
C VAL A 117 3.44 -4.38 -10.04
N SER A 118 4.24 -4.13 -11.06
CA SER A 118 5.57 -3.50 -10.90
C SER A 118 5.51 -2.00 -11.21
N ARG A 119 6.00 -1.16 -10.30
CA ARG A 119 6.11 0.29 -10.51
C ARG A 119 7.58 0.68 -10.52
N ASP A 120 8.07 1.14 -11.68
CA ASP A 120 9.38 1.76 -11.75
C ASP A 120 9.34 3.11 -11.04
N ILE A 121 10.26 3.30 -10.09
CA ILE A 121 10.50 4.59 -9.43
C ILE A 121 11.75 5.18 -10.07
N ALA A 122 11.64 6.42 -10.55
CA ALA A 122 12.74 7.12 -11.19
C ALA A 122 12.99 8.47 -10.51
N VAL A 123 14.26 8.80 -10.31
CA VAL A 123 14.70 10.17 -9.99
C VAL A 123 14.87 10.92 -11.31
N MET A 124 14.18 12.06 -11.46
CA MET A 124 14.15 12.81 -12.73
C MET A 124 14.60 14.27 -12.56
N TRP A 125 15.39 14.77 -13.50
CA TRP A 125 15.78 16.19 -13.60
C TRP A 125 15.96 16.63 -15.06
N LYS A 126 16.00 17.95 -15.32
CA LYS A 126 16.17 18.49 -16.68
C LYS A 126 17.60 18.23 -17.19
N LYS A 127 17.72 17.69 -18.41
CA LYS A 127 18.99 17.29 -19.07
C LYS A 127 20.09 18.37 -19.12
N LYS A 128 19.73 19.65 -19.11
CA LYS A 128 20.67 20.80 -19.20
C LYS A 128 20.70 21.65 -17.93
N ARG A 129 20.30 21.12 -16.78
CA ARG A 129 20.43 21.82 -15.48
C ARG A 129 21.67 21.32 -14.76
N TYR A 130 22.30 22.22 -14.00
CA TYR A 130 23.36 21.88 -13.06
C TYR A 130 22.85 20.84 -12.06
N VAL A 131 23.62 19.77 -11.87
CA VAL A 131 23.43 18.77 -10.83
C VAL A 131 24.45 19.07 -9.75
N SER A 132 23.98 19.33 -8.53
CA SER A 132 24.88 19.59 -7.41
C SER A 132 25.42 18.28 -6.84
N LYS A 133 26.55 18.34 -6.13
CA LYS A 133 27.06 17.19 -5.36
C LYS A 133 26.02 16.61 -4.40
N ALA A 134 25.19 17.46 -3.77
CA ALA A 134 24.13 16.99 -2.89
C ALA A 134 23.05 16.20 -3.63
N MET A 135 22.73 16.57 -4.88
CA MET A 135 21.79 15.79 -5.72
C MET A 135 22.38 14.45 -6.14
N GLU A 136 23.68 14.40 -6.45
CA GLU A 136 24.40 13.15 -6.77
C GLU A 136 24.37 12.19 -5.58
N GLU A 137 24.77 12.67 -4.39
CA GLU A 137 24.76 11.87 -3.17
C GLU A 137 23.34 11.43 -2.77
N PHE A 138 22.34 12.32 -2.87
CA PHE A 138 20.94 11.96 -2.64
C PHE A 138 20.48 10.86 -3.60
N THR A 139 20.80 10.97 -4.89
CA THR A 139 20.39 9.98 -5.89
C THR A 139 21.03 8.63 -5.60
N LYS A 140 22.31 8.62 -5.22
CA LYS A 140 23.03 7.40 -4.83
C LYS A 140 22.37 6.73 -3.63
N LEU A 141 22.12 7.48 -2.55
CA LEU A 141 21.45 6.98 -1.34
C LEU A 141 20.03 6.47 -1.63
N ALA A 142 19.27 7.19 -2.46
CA ALA A 142 17.93 6.79 -2.85
C ALA A 142 17.95 5.47 -3.63
N VAL A 143 18.86 5.30 -4.59
CA VAL A 143 19.02 4.04 -5.33
C VAL A 143 19.37 2.90 -4.39
N GLU A 144 20.35 3.08 -3.48
CA GLU A 144 20.72 2.06 -2.49
C GLU A 144 19.53 1.65 -1.60
N MET A 145 18.71 2.61 -1.17
CA MET A 145 17.54 2.35 -0.30
C MET A 145 16.40 1.60 -1.00
N PHE A 146 16.23 1.76 -2.32
CA PHE A 146 15.14 1.17 -3.09
C PHE A 146 15.56 -0.01 -4.00
N SER A 147 16.83 -0.45 -3.96
CA SER A 147 17.35 -1.58 -4.75
C SER A 147 17.29 -2.95 -4.06
N GLY A 148 16.68 -3.03 -2.86
CA GLY A 148 16.47 -4.26 -2.10
C GLY A 148 15.00 -4.66 -2.03
#